data_AF-A0A7V9Q1H4-F1
#
_entry.id   AF-A0A7V9Q1H4-F1
#
_cell.length_a   1.000
_cell.length_b   1.000
_cell.length_c   1.000
_cell.angle_alpha   90.00
_cell.angle_beta   90.00
_cell.angle_gamma   90.00
#
_symmetry.space_group_name_H-M   'P 1'
#
loop_
_entity.id
_entity.type
_entity.pdbx_description
1 polymer ?
#
loop_
_entity_poly.entity_id
_entity_poly.type
_entity_poly.pdbx_seq_one_letter_code
_entity_poly.pdbx_strand_id
1 'polypeptide(L)'
;MEPTLTPHLALAYLRELSTDVRGGIVLDREWTRLAGDPEIESGARALLAAGATTWLEVRAAAGWVFAARSPEGALVLVAGPHALPGLVRHDVDEVMAMLASVAPDDNAGAGPGTPPDEGDDPARGTDAGRSASNLSALADGIQAALPPVGERLERDR
;
A
#
# COMPACT_ATOMS: atom_id res chain seq x y z
N MET A 1 -9.11 -20.99 -17.22
CA MET A 1 -8.30 -21.19 -16.00
C MET A 1 -7.51 -19.91 -15.89
N GLU A 2 -8.03 -18.94 -15.13
CA GLU A 2 -7.34 -17.67 -14.97
C GLU A 2 -6.09 -17.89 -14.11
N PRO A 3 -4.93 -17.30 -14.49
CA PRO A 3 -3.73 -17.43 -13.70
C PRO A 3 -3.94 -16.81 -12.32
N THR A 4 -3.83 -17.62 -11.28
CA THR A 4 -3.80 -17.20 -9.89
C THR A 4 -2.57 -16.30 -9.66
N LEU A 5 -2.79 -15.00 -9.44
CA LEU A 5 -1.71 -14.06 -9.17
C LEU A 5 -1.18 -14.28 -7.74
N THR A 6 0.11 -14.58 -7.60
CA THR A 6 0.76 -14.64 -6.29
C THR A 6 1.24 -13.25 -5.85
N PRO A 7 1.47 -12.99 -4.55
CA PRO A 7 1.99 -11.70 -4.08
C PRO A 7 3.31 -11.26 -4.75
N HIS A 8 4.21 -12.20 -5.05
CA HIS A 8 5.44 -11.91 -5.79
C HIS A 8 5.18 -11.56 -7.25
N LEU A 9 4.27 -12.29 -7.91
CA LEU A 9 3.89 -12.00 -9.30
C LEU A 9 3.14 -10.68 -9.42
N ALA A 10 2.34 -10.30 -8.43
CA ALA A 10 1.67 -9.01 -8.36
C ALA A 10 2.66 -7.85 -8.40
N LEU A 11 3.72 -7.90 -7.59
CA LEU A 11 4.76 -6.85 -7.59
C LEU A 11 5.57 -6.85 -8.87
N ALA A 12 5.87 -8.01 -9.45
CA ALA A 12 6.54 -8.10 -10.75
C ALA A 12 5.68 -7.47 -11.85
N TYR A 13 4.40 -7.81 -11.90
CA TYR A 13 3.43 -7.28 -12.85
C TYR A 13 3.32 -5.74 -12.78
N LEU A 14 3.21 -5.17 -11.57
CA LEU A 14 3.16 -3.71 -11.39
C LEU A 14 4.45 -3.01 -11.85
N ARG A 15 5.62 -3.65 -11.68
CA ARG A 15 6.89 -3.15 -12.20
C ARG A 15 6.97 -3.22 -13.72
N GLU A 16 6.33 -4.20 -14.34
CA GLU A 16 6.23 -4.33 -15.79
C GLU A 16 5.28 -3.30 -16.40
N LEU A 17 4.15 -3.00 -15.73
CA LEU A 17 3.17 -2.01 -16.19
C LEU A 17 3.69 -0.58 -16.14
N SER A 18 4.62 -0.27 -15.22
CA SER A 18 5.14 1.08 -15.06
C SER A 18 6.62 1.09 -14.71
N THR A 19 7.42 1.68 -15.62
CA THR A 19 8.86 1.89 -15.42
C THR A 19 9.18 2.83 -14.25
N ASP A 20 8.18 3.56 -13.76
CA ASP A 20 8.37 4.47 -12.64
C ASP A 20 8.20 3.77 -11.28
N VAL A 21 7.70 2.53 -11.23
CA VAL A 21 7.65 1.74 -10.00
C VAL A 21 9.06 1.34 -9.59
N ARG A 22 9.47 1.76 -8.39
CA ARG A 22 10.81 1.52 -7.83
C ARG A 22 10.84 0.34 -6.86
N GLY A 23 9.73 0.11 -6.17
CA GLY A 23 9.63 -0.92 -5.14
C GLY A 23 8.21 -1.05 -4.63
N GLY A 24 7.99 -2.05 -3.80
CA GLY A 24 6.70 -2.28 -3.19
C GLY A 24 6.70 -3.48 -2.27
N ILE A 25 5.63 -3.59 -1.49
CA ILE A 25 5.43 -4.65 -0.51
C ILE A 25 3.96 -5.05 -0.49
N VAL A 26 3.71 -6.35 -0.39
CA VAL A 26 2.39 -6.93 -0.18
C VAL A 26 2.36 -7.52 1.22
N LEU A 27 1.31 -7.18 1.97
CA LEU A 27 1.08 -7.60 3.34
C LEU A 27 -0.24 -8.37 3.44
N ASP A 28 -0.31 -9.35 4.34
CA ASP A 28 -1.57 -9.98 4.72
C ASP A 28 -2.44 -9.07 5.60
N ARG A 29 -3.60 -9.56 6.02
CA ARG A 29 -4.54 -8.84 6.90
C ARG A 29 -3.97 -8.52 8.29
N GLU A 30 -2.99 -9.29 8.76
CA GLU A 30 -2.21 -9.02 9.98
C GLU A 30 -0.99 -8.10 9.73
N TRP A 31 -0.91 -7.54 8.52
CA TRP A 31 0.17 -6.70 8.02
C TRP A 31 1.54 -7.38 7.97
N THR A 32 1.58 -8.71 7.96
CA THR A 32 2.81 -9.49 7.78
C THR A 32 3.20 -9.54 6.31
N ARG A 33 4.49 -9.39 6.03
CA ARG A 33 5.01 -9.37 4.66
C ARG A 33 4.82 -10.71 3.95
N LEU A 34 4.06 -10.68 2.86
CA LEU A 34 3.91 -11.79 1.92
C LEU A 34 4.94 -11.73 0.78
N ALA A 35 5.25 -10.53 0.29
CA ALA A 35 6.24 -10.31 -0.77
C ALA A 35 6.77 -8.88 -0.76
N GLY A 36 7.91 -8.66 -1.43
CA GLY A 36 8.45 -7.33 -1.71
C GLY A 36 9.59 -6.89 -0.80
N ASP A 37 9.89 -5.60 -0.86
CA ASP A 37 11.09 -4.98 -0.31
C ASP A 37 11.03 -4.92 1.23
N PRO A 38 11.87 -5.69 1.98
CA PRO A 38 11.83 -5.70 3.44
C PRO A 38 12.26 -4.35 4.05
N GLU A 39 13.06 -3.56 3.35
CA GLU A 39 13.57 -2.27 3.82
C GLU A 39 12.45 -1.25 4.06
N ILE A 40 11.33 -1.35 3.33
CA ILE A 40 10.19 -0.44 3.47
C ILE A 40 9.11 -0.95 4.42
N GLU A 41 9.22 -2.17 4.95
CA GLU A 41 8.15 -2.83 5.70
C GLU A 41 7.68 -2.01 6.92
N SER A 42 8.62 -1.52 7.72
CA SER A 42 8.30 -0.70 8.90
C SER A 42 7.58 0.60 8.52
N GLY A 43 8.08 1.29 7.49
CA GLY A 43 7.46 2.52 6.98
C GLY A 43 6.08 2.26 6.39
N ALA A 44 5.91 1.17 5.64
CA ALA A 44 4.63 0.76 5.06
C ALA A 44 3.58 0.50 6.14
N ARG A 45 3.92 -0.25 7.21
CA ARG A 45 3.00 -0.47 8.35
C ARG A 45 2.63 0.84 9.04
N ALA A 46 3.60 1.73 9.25
CA ALA A 46 3.34 3.04 9.87
C ALA A 46 2.43 3.92 8.99
N LEU A 47 2.64 3.91 7.67
CA LEU A 47 1.79 4.63 6.70
C LEU A 47 0.36 4.07 6.70
N LEU A 48 0.20 2.75 6.69
CA LEU A 48 -1.10 2.09 6.74
C LEU A 48 -1.82 2.36 8.08
N ALA A 49 -1.09 2.42 9.20
CA ALA A 49 -1.66 2.79 10.50
C ALA A 49 -2.15 4.25 10.54
N ALA A 50 -1.43 5.15 9.89
CA ALA A 50 -1.78 6.57 9.83
C ALA A 50 -2.92 6.86 8.83
N GLY A 51 -3.06 6.05 7.78
CA GLY A 51 -4.14 6.17 6.81
C GLY A 51 -5.46 5.60 7.34
N ALA A 52 -6.57 6.31 7.16
CA ALA A 52 -7.91 5.83 7.48
C ALA A 52 -8.69 5.29 6.27
N THR A 53 -8.19 5.49 5.05
CA THR A 53 -8.87 5.17 3.79
C THR A 53 -8.38 3.87 3.15
N THR A 54 -9.18 3.28 2.26
CA THR A 54 -8.79 2.10 1.47
C THR A 54 -7.72 2.41 0.42
N TRP A 55 -7.63 3.66 -0.02
CA TRP A 55 -6.61 4.16 -0.94
C TRP A 55 -5.95 5.41 -0.34
N LEU A 56 -4.62 5.44 -0.40
CA LEU A 56 -3.81 6.57 0.00
C LEU A 56 -2.77 6.86 -1.08
N GLU A 57 -2.63 8.14 -1.42
CA GLU A 57 -1.63 8.67 -2.33
C GLU A 57 -0.88 9.79 -1.63
N VAL A 58 0.44 9.63 -1.49
CA VAL A 58 1.28 10.62 -0.81
C VAL A 58 2.43 11.03 -1.72
N ARG A 59 2.54 12.35 -1.94
CA ARG A 59 3.71 12.92 -2.59
C ARG A 59 4.88 12.95 -1.61
N ALA A 60 5.99 12.33 -2.01
CA ALA A 60 7.28 12.37 -1.33
C ALA A 60 8.27 13.25 -2.12
N ALA A 61 9.41 13.57 -1.52
CA ALA A 61 10.46 14.37 -2.15
C ALA A 61 10.99 13.73 -3.45
N ALA A 62 11.16 12.40 -3.45
CA ALA A 62 11.75 11.65 -4.57
C ALA A 62 10.72 11.03 -5.54
N GLY A 63 9.42 11.19 -5.28
CA GLY A 63 8.37 10.57 -6.08
C GLY A 63 7.04 10.41 -5.33
N TRP A 64 6.45 9.24 -5.45
CA TRP A 64 5.16 8.91 -4.86
C TRP A 64 5.23 7.67 -3.98
N VAL A 65 4.37 7.63 -2.96
CA VAL A 65 4.05 6.40 -2.22
C VAL A 65 2.55 6.20 -2.28
N PHE A 66 2.13 5.02 -2.72
CA PHE A 66 0.74 4.62 -2.80
C PHE A 66 0.48 3.50 -1.81
N ALA A 67 -0.67 3.51 -1.16
CA ALA A 67 -1.10 2.47 -0.23
C ALA A 67 -2.54 2.07 -0.57
N ALA A 68 -2.78 0.78 -0.73
CA ALA A 68 -4.09 0.18 -0.92
C ALA A 68 -4.37 -0.83 0.18
N ARG A 69 -5.61 -0.89 0.66
CA ARG A 69 -6.09 -1.83 1.67
C ARG A 69 -7.37 -2.51 1.23
N SER A 70 -7.46 -3.79 1.58
CA SER A 70 -8.61 -4.67 1.45
C SER A 70 -8.77 -5.49 2.73
N PRO A 71 -9.91 -6.15 2.97
CA PRO A 71 -10.05 -7.09 4.07
C PRO A 71 -9.01 -8.24 4.06
N GLU A 72 -8.52 -8.60 2.87
CA GLU A 72 -7.59 -9.71 2.66
C GLU A 72 -6.12 -9.31 2.89
N GLY A 73 -5.81 -8.01 2.86
CA GLY A 73 -4.45 -7.50 3.03
C GLY A 73 -4.23 -6.10 2.49
N ALA A 74 -2.96 -5.74 2.34
CA ALA A 74 -2.54 -4.42 1.91
C ALA A 74 -1.37 -4.45 0.91
N LEU A 75 -1.27 -3.40 0.11
CA LEU A 75 -0.19 -3.21 -0.84
C LEU A 75 0.33 -1.78 -0.71
N VAL A 76 1.66 -1.62 -0.64
CA VAL A 76 2.32 -0.32 -0.67
C VAL A 76 3.30 -0.29 -1.82
N LEU A 77 3.20 0.73 -2.67
CA LEU A 77 4.09 0.95 -3.83
C LEU A 77 4.88 2.23 -3.66
N VAL A 78 6.13 2.17 -4.09
CA VAL A 78 7.02 3.32 -4.20
C VAL A 78 7.27 3.57 -5.67
N ALA A 79 6.95 4.77 -6.13
CA ALA A 79 7.18 5.17 -7.51
C ALA A 79 8.04 6.43 -7.60
N GLY A 80 8.65 6.65 -8.74
CA GLY A 80 9.39 7.86 -9.04
C GLY A 80 8.50 9.10 -9.19
N PRO A 81 9.07 10.22 -9.68
CA PRO A 81 8.36 11.48 -9.77
C PRO A 81 7.37 11.55 -10.94
N HIS A 82 7.43 10.60 -11.90
CA HIS A 82 6.68 10.62 -13.14
C HIS A 82 5.48 9.68 -13.16
N ALA A 83 5.23 8.95 -12.07
CA ALA A 83 4.06 8.10 -11.93
C ALA A 83 2.78 8.90 -12.13
N LEU A 84 1.85 8.31 -12.88
CA LEU A 84 0.53 8.86 -13.13
C LEU A 84 -0.44 8.28 -12.10
N PRO A 85 -0.88 9.04 -11.08
CA PRO A 85 -1.60 8.47 -9.95
C PRO A 85 -2.89 7.74 -10.33
N GLY A 86 -3.64 8.27 -11.30
CA GLY A 86 -4.86 7.63 -11.80
C GLY A 86 -4.62 6.28 -12.46
N LEU A 87 -3.50 6.13 -13.17
CA LEU A 87 -3.13 4.85 -13.78
C LEU A 87 -2.62 3.86 -12.73
N VAL A 88 -1.74 4.31 -11.82
CA VAL A 88 -1.24 3.47 -10.73
C VAL A 88 -2.38 2.95 -9.87
N ARG A 89 -3.39 3.78 -9.59
CA ARG A 89 -4.59 3.36 -8.88
C ARG A 89 -5.34 2.26 -9.62
N HIS A 90 -5.57 2.43 -10.92
CA HIS A 90 -6.26 1.43 -11.74
C HIS A 90 -5.55 0.08 -11.71
N ASP A 91 -4.23 0.10 -11.93
CA ASP A 91 -3.40 -1.12 -11.94
C ASP A 91 -3.39 -1.80 -10.56
N VAL A 92 -3.33 -1.02 -9.47
CA VAL A 92 -3.40 -1.54 -8.10
C VAL A 92 -4.76 -2.12 -7.77
N ASP A 93 -5.86 -1.45 -8.16
CA ASP A 93 -7.21 -1.95 -7.93
C ASP A 93 -7.41 -3.32 -8.63
N GLU A 94 -6.88 -3.49 -9.85
CA GLU A 94 -6.91 -4.76 -10.57
C GLU A 94 -6.10 -5.85 -9.87
N VAL A 95 -4.87 -5.53 -9.43
CA VAL A 95 -4.01 -6.46 -8.70
C VAL A 95 -4.59 -6.88 -7.37
N MET A 96 -5.17 -5.95 -6.61
CA MET A 96 -5.82 -6.25 -5.33
C MET A 96 -7.04 -7.16 -5.53
N ALA A 97 -7.84 -6.93 -6.57
CA ALA A 97 -8.96 -7.81 -6.91
C ALA A 97 -8.49 -9.22 -7.29
N MET A 98 -7.42 -9.33 -8.09
CA MET A 98 -6.82 -10.62 -8.42
C MET A 98 -6.29 -11.34 -7.18
N LEU A 99 -5.59 -10.65 -6.27
CA LEU A 99 -5.08 -11.26 -5.03
C LEU A 99 -6.22 -11.73 -4.11
N ALA A 100 -7.30 -10.95 -3.99
CA ALA A 100 -8.46 -11.32 -3.19
C ALA A 100 -9.17 -12.57 -3.74
N SER A 101 -9.22 -12.75 -5.06
CA SER A 101 -9.84 -13.94 -5.68
C SER A 101 -9.14 -15.27 -5.36
N VAL A 102 -7.93 -15.21 -4.80
CA VAL A 102 -7.09 -16.36 -4.45
C VAL A 102 -7.19 -16.72 -2.97
N ALA A 103 -7.62 -15.79 -2.12
CA ALA A 103 -7.77 -16.04 -0.69
C ALA A 103 -8.92 -17.05 -0.47
N PRO A 104 -8.67 -18.24 0.12
CA PRO A 104 -9.76 -19.16 0.44
C PRO A 104 -10.66 -18.55 1.53
N ASP A 105 -11.97 -18.76 1.39
CA ASP A 105 -13.03 -18.37 2.32
C ASP A 105 -12.85 -19.03 3.70
N ASP A 106 -12.06 -18.43 4.58
CA ASP A 106 -12.13 -18.69 6.02
C ASP A 106 -12.98 -17.57 6.66
N ASN A 107 -14.31 -17.76 6.68
CA ASN A 107 -15.21 -17.56 7.84
C ASN A 107 -16.69 -17.41 7.44
N ALA A 108 -17.42 -18.53 7.41
CA ALA A 108 -18.84 -18.54 7.75
C ALA A 108 -18.98 -18.29 9.26
N GLY A 109 -19.45 -17.10 9.64
CA GLY A 109 -19.63 -16.76 11.06
C GLY A 109 -20.09 -15.33 11.35
N ALA A 110 -21.05 -14.79 10.59
CA ALA A 110 -21.68 -13.51 10.91
C ALA A 110 -22.95 -13.74 11.76
N GLY A 111 -22.86 -13.48 13.07
CA GLY A 111 -24.03 -13.21 13.90
C GLY A 111 -24.37 -11.70 13.86
N PRO A 112 -25.65 -11.28 13.92
CA PRO A 112 -26.02 -9.87 13.84
C PRO A 112 -26.10 -9.23 15.23
N GLY A 113 -25.60 -8.00 15.37
CA GLY A 113 -25.71 -7.22 16.61
C GLY A 113 -25.49 -5.71 16.42
N THR A 114 -26.58 -5.02 16.07
CA THR A 114 -27.10 -3.69 16.51
C THR A 114 -26.21 -2.41 16.50
N PRO A 115 -26.77 -1.22 16.13
CA PRO A 115 -26.03 0.01 15.79
C PRO A 115 -26.00 1.04 16.96
N PRO A 116 -25.67 2.35 16.75
CA PRO A 116 -24.55 3.04 17.39
C PRO A 116 -24.96 3.94 18.58
N ASP A 117 -23.98 4.27 19.44
CA ASP A 117 -24.09 5.35 20.44
C ASP A 117 -23.47 6.63 19.87
N GLU A 118 -24.26 7.70 19.90
CA GLU A 118 -24.01 9.01 19.30
C GLU A 118 -23.45 9.95 20.39
N GLY A 119 -22.28 10.53 20.16
CA GLY A 119 -21.63 11.47 21.06
C GLY A 119 -20.86 12.55 20.30
N ASP A 120 -21.56 13.66 20.07
CA ASP A 120 -21.07 15.05 19.83
C ASP A 120 -20.03 15.44 20.91
N ASP A 121 -19.01 16.32 20.78
CA ASP A 121 -18.73 17.49 19.93
C ASP A 121 -17.25 17.94 20.24
N PRO A 122 -16.75 19.16 19.97
CA PRO A 122 -15.83 19.54 18.90
C PRO A 122 -14.36 19.79 19.32
N ALA A 123 -13.44 19.49 18.41
CA ALA A 123 -12.15 20.19 18.33
C ALA A 123 -11.72 20.36 16.86
N ARG A 124 -12.43 21.25 16.13
CA ARG A 124 -12.00 21.68 14.79
C ARG A 124 -10.89 22.72 14.89
N GLY A 125 -9.68 22.30 14.57
CA GLY A 125 -8.60 23.18 14.17
C GLY A 125 -7.24 22.53 14.33
N THR A 126 -6.54 22.31 13.21
CA THR A 126 -5.11 21.91 13.03
C THR A 126 -4.74 20.43 12.83
N ASP A 127 -5.65 19.46 12.97
CA ASP A 127 -5.27 18.03 12.83
C ASP A 127 -4.94 17.62 11.38
N ALA A 128 -5.72 18.07 10.39
CA ALA A 128 -5.51 17.70 9.00
C ALA A 128 -4.12 18.11 8.45
N GLY A 129 -3.62 19.28 8.86
CA GLY A 129 -2.29 19.75 8.46
C GLY A 129 -1.17 18.93 9.08
N ARG A 130 -1.30 18.56 10.36
CA ARG A 130 -0.33 17.71 11.05
C ARG A 130 -0.36 16.27 10.52
N SER A 131 -1.55 15.72 10.26
CA SER A 131 -1.73 14.42 9.61
C SER A 131 -1.09 14.40 8.22
N ALA A 132 -1.33 15.43 7.39
CA ALA A 132 -0.71 15.51 6.07
C ALA A 132 0.83 15.60 6.16
N SER A 133 1.38 16.40 7.07
CA SER A 133 2.84 16.47 7.29
C SER A 133 3.43 15.13 7.79
N ASN A 134 2.71 14.43 8.68
CA ASN A 134 3.14 13.12 9.16
C ASN A 134 3.15 12.08 8.02
N LEU A 135 2.13 12.08 7.16
CA LEU A 135 2.06 11.19 6.00
C LEU A 135 3.19 11.47 5.01
N SER A 136 3.49 12.73 4.68
CA SER A 136 4.62 13.07 3.82
C SER A 136 5.96 12.61 4.43
N ALA A 137 6.18 12.79 5.73
CA ALA A 137 7.40 12.33 6.39
C ALA A 137 7.56 10.80 6.35
N LEU A 138 6.46 10.05 6.52
CA LEU A 138 6.46 8.60 6.37
C LEU A 138 6.78 8.18 4.93
N ALA A 139 6.19 8.85 3.94
CA ALA A 139 6.45 8.59 2.53
C ALA A 139 7.91 8.89 2.14
N ASP A 140 8.50 9.95 2.69
CA ASP A 140 9.93 10.26 2.50
C ASP A 140 10.82 9.17 3.10
N GLY A 141 10.50 8.70 4.31
CA GLY A 141 11.21 7.59 4.96
C GLY A 141 11.14 6.29 4.15
N ILE A 142 9.98 5.99 3.57
CA ILE A 142 9.78 4.82 2.69
C ILE A 142 10.64 4.94 1.42
N GLN A 143 10.65 6.11 0.75
CA GLN A 143 11.48 6.33 -0.43
C GLN A 143 12.98 6.20 -0.13
N ALA A 144 13.43 6.78 1.00
CA ALA A 144 14.83 6.78 1.40
C ALA A 144 15.35 5.38 1.79
N ALA A 145 14.47 4.46 2.20
CA ALA A 145 14.83 3.10 2.55
C ALA A 145 15.13 2.22 1.33
N LEU A 146 14.67 2.60 0.13
CA LEU A 146 14.99 1.85 -1.09
C LEU A 146 16.41 2.17 -1.57
N PRO A 147 17.21 1.15 -1.91
CA PRO A 147 18.50 1.38 -2.56
C PRO A 147 18.30 2.09 -3.91
N PRO A 148 19.28 2.91 -4.34
CA PRO A 148 19.23 3.55 -5.65
C PRO A 148 19.10 2.50 -6.75
N VAL A 149 18.40 2.87 -7.84
CA VAL A 149 18.05 1.96 -8.95
C VAL A 149 19.27 1.20 -9.51
N GLY A 150 20.45 1.80 -9.48
CA GLY A 150 21.70 1.18 -9.95
C GLY A 150 22.20 0.00 -9.09
N GLU A 151 21.96 0.00 -7.78
CA GLU A 151 22.46 -1.05 -6.87
C GLU A 151 21.52 -2.27 -6.79
N ARG A 152 20.28 -2.16 -7.29
CA ARG A 152 19.31 -3.28 -7.30
C ARG A 152 19.65 -4.35 -8.33
N LEU A 153 20.17 -3.95 -9.50
CA LEU A 153 20.50 -4.87 -10.59
C LEU A 153 21.66 -5.83 -10.26
N GLU A 154 22.45 -5.53 -9.22
CA GLU A 154 23.59 -6.35 -8.80
C GLU A 154 23.22 -7.43 -7.77
N ARG A 155 22.08 -7.31 -7.08
CA ARG A 155 21.64 -8.29 -6.07
C ARG A 155 20.82 -9.45 -6.63
N ASP A 156 20.30 -9.30 -7.85
CA ASP A 156 19.50 -10.33 -8.55
C ASP A 156 20.33 -11.17 -9.55
N ARG A 157 21.66 -11.11 -9.49
CA ARG A 157 22.60 -11.95 -10.27
C ARG A 157 23.36 -12.91 -9.37
#